data_AF-A0A1M5TEX1-F1
#
_entry.id   AF-A0A1M5TEX1-F1
#
_cell.length_a   1.000
_cell.length_b   1.000
_cell.length_c   1.000
_cell.angle_alpha   90.00
_cell.angle_beta   90.00
_cell.angle_gamma   90.00
#
_symmetry.space_group_name_H-M   'P 1'
#
loop_
_entity.id
_entity.type
_entity.pdbx_description
1 polymer ?
#
loop_
_entity_poly.entity_id
_entity_poly.type
_entity_poly.pdbx_seq_one_letter_code
_entity_poly.pdbx_strand_id
1 'polypeptide(L)' 'MGRLISLLILILDVVVILDILRSNKDNEKKILWIIAVVLLPVLGPILYYVIGRK' A
#
# COMPACT_ATOMS: atom_id res chain seq x y z
N MET A 1 21.45 10.55 -6.34
CA MET A 1 21.34 9.85 -5.03
C MET A 1 19.92 9.40 -4.66
N GLY A 2 18.87 9.58 -5.48
CA GLY A 2 17.49 9.15 -5.13
C GLY A 2 17.05 7.77 -5.64
N ARG A 3 17.81 7.12 -6.53
CA ARG A 3 17.38 5.88 -7.22
C ARG A 3 17.08 4.71 -6.28
N LEU A 4 17.89 4.54 -5.23
CA LEU A 4 17.69 3.47 -4.24
C LEU A 4 16.42 3.69 -3.42
N ILE A 5 16.11 4.94 -3.06
CA ILE A 5 14.92 5.29 -2.27
C ILE A 5 13.65 5.04 -3.10
N SER A 6 13.62 5.44 -4.37
CA SER A 6 12.48 5.17 -5.25
C SER A 6 12.24 3.67 -5.47
N LEU A 7 13.30 2.86 -5.55
CA LEU A 7 13.18 1.41 -5.65
C LEU A 7 12.62 0.78 -4.37
N LEU A 8 13.05 1.26 -3.20
CA LEU A 8 12.52 0.80 -1.92
C LEU A 8 11.04 1.12 -1.77
N ILE A 9 10.61 2.33 -2.16
CA ILE A 9 9.21 2.73 -2.15
C ILE A 9 8.37 1.81 -3.05
N LEU A 10 8.87 1.52 -4.26
CA LEU A 10 8.18 0.64 -5.20
C LEU A 10 8.03 -0.79 -4.66
N ILE A 11 9.08 -1.34 -4.02
CA ILE A 11 9.00 -2.65 -3.34
C ILE A 11 7.95 -2.61 -2.23
N LEU A 12 7.94 -1.53 -1.43
CA LEU A 12 7.03 -1.36 -0.32
C LEU A 12 5.57 -1.29 -0.80
N ASP A 13 5.29 -0.55 -1.87
CA ASP A 13 3.96 -0.48 -2.50
C ASP A 13 3.46 -1.86 -2.94
N VAL A 14 4.31 -2.64 -3.63
CA VAL A 14 3.96 -4.00 -4.07
C VAL A 14 3.64 -4.91 -2.88
N VAL A 15 4.46 -4.87 -1.83
CA VAL A 15 4.24 -5.67 -0.61
C VAL A 15 2.91 -5.32 0.03
N VAL A 16 2.59 -4.03 0.14
CA VAL A 16 1.33 -3.57 0.73
C VAL A 16 0.13 -3.98 -0.12
N ILE A 17 0.21 -3.83 -1.44
CA ILE A 17 -0.87 -4.25 -2.35
C ILE A 17 -1.13 -5.76 -2.20
N LEU A 18 -0.07 -6.58 -2.11
CA LEU A 18 -0.21 -8.01 -1.86
C LEU A 18 -0.85 -8.30 -0.50
N ASP A 19 -0.52 -7.54 0.55
CA ASP A 19 -1.14 -7.68 1.87
C ASP A 19 -2.63 -7.30 1.85
N ILE A 20 -2.99 -6.21 1.15
CA ILE A 20 -4.39 -5.80 0.94
C ILE A 20 -5.17 -6.91 0.24
N LEU A 21 -4.61 -7.45 -0.85
CA LEU A 21 -5.25 -8.52 -1.64
C LEU A 21 -5.46 -9.79 -0.81
N ARG A 22 -4.48 -10.15 0.03
CA ARG A 22 -4.55 -11.31 0.94
C ARG A 22 -5.45 -11.10 2.15
N SER A 23 -5.77 -9.85 2.51
CA SER A 23 -6.66 -9.56 3.62
C SER A 23 -8.07 -10.12 3.39
N ASN A 24 -8.79 -10.45 4.47
CA ASN A 24 -10.16 -10.96 4.38
C ASN A 24 -11.21 -9.83 4.30
N LYS A 25 -10.80 -8.63 3.87
CA LYS A 25 -11.66 -7.45 3.74
C LYS A 25 -12.58 -7.55 2.52
N ASP A 26 -13.71 -6.86 2.59
CA ASP A 26 -14.60 -6.65 1.46
C ASP A 26 -13.83 -6.09 0.24
N ASN A 27 -14.21 -6.54 -0.96
CA ASN A 27 -13.54 -6.14 -2.21
C ASN A 27 -13.53 -4.62 -2.41
N GLU A 28 -14.58 -3.92 -2.00
CA GLU A 28 -14.66 -2.45 -2.08
C GLU A 28 -13.57 -1.76 -1.25
N LYS A 29 -13.34 -2.24 -0.02
CA LYS A 29 -12.29 -1.70 0.85
C LYS A 29 -10.90 -1.99 0.32
N LYS A 30 -10.69 -3.17 -0.29
CA LYS A 30 -9.41 -3.52 -0.94
C LYS A 30 -9.09 -2.54 -2.05
N ILE A 31 -10.05 -2.29 -2.94
CA ILE A 31 -9.88 -1.36 -4.07
C ILE A 31 -9.55 0.05 -3.57
N LEU A 32 -10.27 0.53 -2.56
CA LEU A 32 -10.01 1.82 -1.92
C LEU A 32 -8.57 1.94 -1.39
N TRP A 33 -8.08 0.92 -0.69
CA TRP A 33 -6.72 0.90 -0.17
C TRP A 33 -5.66 0.80 -1.25
N ILE A 34 -5.89 0.01 -2.30
CA ILE A 34 -4.96 -0.08 -3.44
C ILE A 34 -4.85 1.28 -4.13
N ILE A 35 -5.97 1.98 -4.37
CA ILE A 35 -5.97 3.33 -4.96
C ILE A 35 -5.21 4.30 -4.07
N ALA A 36 -5.42 4.27 -2.75
CA ALA A 36 -4.72 5.14 -1.80
C ALA A 36 -3.19 4.90 -1.82
N VAL A 37 -2.75 3.64 -1.88
CA VAL A 37 -1.33 3.27 -1.96
C VAL A 37 -0.70 3.76 -3.25
N VAL A 38 -1.36 3.55 -4.40
CA VAL A 38 -0.84 3.98 -5.71
C VAL A 38 -0.78 5.51 -5.84
N LEU A 39 -1.77 6.25 -5.31
CA LEU A 39 -1.79 7.72 -5.36
C LEU A 39 -0.82 8.34 -4.35
N LEU A 40 -0.56 7.65 -3.24
CA LEU A 40 0.29 8.13 -2.15
C LEU A 40 1.36 7.07 -1.83
N PRO A 41 2.40 6.88 -2.67
CA PRO A 41 3.35 5.77 -2.54
C PRO A 41 4.17 5.77 -1.25
N VAL A 42 4.24 6.91 -0.54
CA VAL A 42 4.87 6.99 0.79
C VAL A 42 3.83 6.93 1.90
N LEU A 43 2.77 7.74 1.83
CA LEU A 43 1.78 7.86 2.91
C LEU A 43 0.74 6.74 2.89
N GLY A 44 0.36 6.25 1.71
CA GLY A 44 -0.64 5.19 1.51
C GLY A 44 -0.26 3.88 2.21
N PRO A 45 0.95 3.34 2.01
CA PRO A 45 1.46 2.21 2.79
C PRO A 45 1.40 2.41 4.30
N ILE A 46 1.79 3.60 4.78
CA ILE A 46 1.77 3.94 6.21
C ILE A 46 0.33 3.96 6.74
N LEU A 47 -0.58 4.64 6.04
CA LEU A 47 -1.99 4.71 6.40
C LEU A 47 -2.66 3.35 6.38
N TYR A 48 -2.32 2.49 5.41
CA TYR A 48 -2.81 1.13 5.36
C TYR A 48 -2.34 0.34 6.60
N TYR A 49 -1.07 0.42 6.98
CA TYR A 49 -0.59 -0.30 8.17
C TYR A 49 -1.18 0.22 9.49
N VAL A 50 -1.41 1.53 9.61
CA VAL A 50 -1.90 2.15 10.86
C VAL A 50 -3.42 2.03 11.00
N ILE A 51 -4.16 2.28 9.93
CA ILE A 51 -5.62 2.38 9.93
C ILE A 51 -6.23 1.17 9.22
N GLY A 52 -5.70 0.87 8.04
CA GLY A 52 -6.29 -0.08 7.10
C GLY A 52 -6.03 -1.55 7.35
N ARG A 53 -5.09 -1.94 8.21
CA ARG A 53 -4.67 -3.34 8.38
C ARG A 53 -5.56 -4.15 9.31
N LYS A 54 -6.24 -3.51 10.26
CA LYS A 54 -7.28 -4.15 11.10
C LYS A 54 -8.42 -4.68 10.25
#